data_AF-A0A6I4P1Y9-F1
#
_entry.id   AF-A0A6I4P1Y9-F1
#
_cell.length_a   1.000
_cell.length_b   1.000
_cell.length_c   1.000
_cell.angle_alpha   90.00
_cell.angle_beta   90.00
_cell.angle_gamma   90.00
#
_symmetry.space_group_name_H-M   'P 1'
#
loop_
_entity.id
_entity.type
_entity.pdbx_description
1 polymer ?
#
loop_
_entity_poly.entity_id
_entity_poly.type
_entity_poly.pdbx_seq_one_letter_code
_entity_poly.pdbx_strand_id
1 'polypeptide(L)'
;LDAVAERADAERGTPWPQPRASAAARVHDDGDRDGWEQDAFARTRRLSRAAVAAAASPDDDRLAEVLDGLWLVCEQSSWCWPAHDDVLARHGAVLADVDDPFLDLGAGEVVGQLAWLDHLLGDLLDARYPGTRARIRREARLRVFAPFVERRDWHWIGLDGDVHNWNPWIHGNVLVAALRLLDAPEDAGLRTQIVALCVEGLDRYVTSLPADGAIDEGYAYWWNGACRALEALDVLRHATGGAIDAGTVSALRETTAFPHRMHLGGPWYLNVADGQAKPPAAQPWHALHRAARWVGDAEAAAHAAAHRLPGSPAADE
;
A
#
# COMPACT_ATOMS: atom_id res chain seq x y z
N LEU A 1 6.89 14.48 13.36
CA LEU A 1 5.59 14.26 14.02
C LEU A 1 4.85 15.57 14.14
N ASP A 2 5.46 16.59 14.74
CA ASP A 2 4.88 17.94 14.89
C ASP A 2 4.34 18.51 13.57
N ALA A 3 5.12 18.49 12.48
CA ALA A 3 4.65 18.99 11.17
C ALA A 3 3.42 18.23 10.62
N VAL A 4 3.33 16.91 10.84
CA VAL A 4 2.17 16.11 10.42
C VAL A 4 0.95 16.45 11.28
N ALA A 5 1.16 16.60 12.60
CA ALA A 5 0.10 16.98 13.53
C ALA A 5 -0.40 18.40 13.27
N GLU A 6 0.49 19.37 13.02
CA GLU A 6 0.13 20.74 12.64
C GLU A 6 -0.71 20.78 11.36
N ARG A 7 -0.33 19.99 10.34
CA ARG A 7 -1.09 19.89 9.09
C ARG A 7 -2.45 19.22 9.30
N ALA A 8 -2.51 18.12 10.05
CA ALA A 8 -3.77 17.47 10.40
C ALA A 8 -4.70 18.43 11.14
N ASP A 9 -4.16 19.15 12.13
CA ASP A 9 -4.90 20.11 12.94
C ASP A 9 -5.41 21.30 12.12
N ALA A 10 -4.65 21.76 11.12
CA ALA A 10 -5.05 22.82 10.20
C ALA A 10 -6.11 22.38 9.17
N GLU A 11 -6.13 21.09 8.81
CA GLU A 11 -7.12 20.52 7.89
C GLU A 11 -8.47 20.25 8.57
N ARG A 12 -8.50 20.07 9.90
CA ARG A 12 -9.75 19.90 10.65
C ARG A 12 -10.73 21.02 10.37
N GLY A 13 -11.99 20.65 10.17
CA GLY A 13 -13.07 21.59 9.85
C GLY A 13 -13.07 22.13 8.41
N THR A 14 -12.07 21.78 7.59
CA THR A 14 -12.12 22.01 6.14
C THR A 14 -12.85 20.86 5.44
N PRO A 15 -13.52 21.10 4.29
CA PRO A 15 -14.17 20.03 3.54
C PRO A 15 -13.21 18.89 3.19
N TRP A 16 -13.65 17.65 3.37
CA TRP A 16 -12.90 16.49 2.90
C TRP A 16 -12.86 16.47 1.36
N PRO A 17 -11.73 16.08 0.73
CA PRO A 17 -11.68 15.83 -0.70
C PRO A 17 -12.69 14.75 -1.11
N GLN A 18 -13.39 14.96 -2.23
CA GLN A 18 -14.48 14.09 -2.67
C GLN A 18 -14.29 13.67 -4.13
N PRO A 19 -13.88 12.42 -4.39
CA PRO A 19 -13.82 11.91 -5.76
C PRO A 19 -15.24 11.76 -6.33
N ARG A 20 -15.53 12.49 -7.41
CA ARG A 20 -16.87 12.58 -8.00
C ARG A 20 -17.09 11.55 -9.10
N ALA A 21 -18.32 11.04 -9.21
CA ALA A 21 -18.70 10.11 -10.28
C ALA A 21 -18.43 10.67 -11.69
N SER A 22 -18.69 11.96 -11.93
CA SER A 22 -18.38 12.58 -13.21
C SER A 22 -16.88 12.65 -13.51
N ALA A 23 -16.02 12.69 -12.49
CA ALA A 23 -14.58 12.62 -12.69
C ALA A 23 -14.13 11.17 -12.98
N ALA A 24 -14.76 10.17 -12.37
CA ALA A 24 -14.50 8.76 -12.69
C ALA A 24 -14.85 8.42 -14.15
N ALA A 25 -16.00 8.92 -14.62
CA ALA A 25 -16.48 8.68 -15.99
C ALA A 25 -15.52 9.21 -17.07
N ARG A 26 -14.71 10.24 -16.76
CA ARG A 26 -13.77 10.85 -17.71
C ARG A 26 -12.71 9.88 -18.22
N VAL A 27 -12.36 8.85 -17.46
CA VAL A 27 -11.50 7.76 -17.93
C VAL A 27 -12.01 7.16 -19.24
N HIS A 28 -13.33 7.02 -19.38
CA HIS A 28 -13.96 6.47 -20.57
C HIS A 28 -14.37 7.53 -21.60
N ASP A 29 -14.64 8.77 -21.16
CA ASP A 29 -15.04 9.86 -22.05
C ASP A 29 -13.85 10.51 -22.79
N ASP A 30 -12.78 10.86 -22.07
CA ASP A 30 -11.64 11.61 -22.59
C ASP A 30 -10.26 11.09 -22.13
N GLY A 31 -10.22 10.01 -21.34
CA GLY A 31 -9.00 9.38 -20.83
C GLY A 31 -8.41 10.05 -19.59
N ASP A 32 -9.02 11.10 -19.06
CA ASP A 32 -8.56 11.76 -17.83
C ASP A 32 -8.92 10.94 -16.59
N ARG A 33 -7.88 10.41 -15.95
CA ARG A 33 -7.95 9.73 -14.65
C ARG A 33 -7.59 10.65 -13.47
N ASP A 34 -6.78 11.66 -13.75
CA ASP A 34 -6.08 12.48 -12.74
C ASP A 34 -7.07 13.23 -11.83
N GLY A 35 -8.16 13.76 -12.39
CA GLY A 35 -9.15 14.50 -11.60
C GLY A 35 -9.82 13.68 -10.50
N TRP A 36 -10.08 12.39 -10.74
CA TRP A 36 -10.64 11.51 -9.70
C TRP A 36 -9.57 11.06 -8.71
N GLU A 37 -8.38 10.70 -9.21
CA GLU A 37 -7.29 10.14 -8.42
C GLU A 37 -6.72 11.16 -7.44
N GLN A 38 -6.55 12.42 -7.83
CA GLN A 38 -6.04 13.46 -6.93
C GLN A 38 -6.93 13.65 -5.71
N ASP A 39 -8.26 13.66 -5.89
CA ASP A 39 -9.22 13.77 -4.78
C ASP A 39 -9.20 12.52 -3.90
N ALA A 40 -9.16 11.33 -4.49
CA ALA A 40 -9.05 10.07 -3.75
C ALA A 40 -7.76 10.02 -2.91
N PHE A 41 -6.62 10.38 -3.50
CA PHE A 41 -5.32 10.41 -2.82
C PHE A 41 -5.23 11.50 -1.75
N ALA A 42 -5.82 12.68 -2.01
CA ALA A 42 -5.85 13.74 -1.02
C ALA A 42 -6.65 13.32 0.22
N ARG A 43 -7.77 12.59 0.03
CA ARG A 43 -8.58 12.05 1.13
C ARG A 43 -7.81 11.00 1.92
N THR A 44 -7.19 10.01 1.26
CA THR A 44 -6.43 8.97 1.97
C THR A 44 -5.21 9.55 2.69
N ARG A 45 -4.47 10.50 2.11
CA ARG A 45 -3.37 11.19 2.81
C ARG A 45 -3.85 11.97 4.04
N ARG A 46 -4.99 12.68 3.94
CA ARG A 46 -5.58 13.39 5.10
C ARG A 46 -5.96 12.39 6.20
N LEU A 47 -6.53 11.24 5.86
CA LEU A 47 -6.82 10.18 6.83
C LEU A 47 -5.54 9.65 7.49
N SER A 48 -4.46 9.42 6.75
CA SER A 48 -3.16 9.03 7.32
C SER A 48 -2.64 10.08 8.31
N ARG A 49 -2.65 11.36 7.93
CA ARG A 49 -2.23 12.45 8.82
C ARG A 49 -3.06 12.51 10.09
N ALA A 50 -4.39 12.46 9.97
CA ALA A 50 -5.30 12.46 11.11
C ALA A 50 -5.02 11.27 12.05
N ALA A 51 -4.83 10.07 11.50
CA ALA A 51 -4.54 8.88 12.28
C ALA A 51 -3.19 8.98 13.00
N VAL A 52 -2.14 9.46 12.33
CA VAL A 52 -0.82 9.68 12.96
C VAL A 52 -0.90 10.73 14.07
N ALA A 53 -1.62 11.83 13.84
CA ALA A 53 -1.79 12.89 14.85
C ALA A 53 -2.57 12.39 16.08
N ALA A 54 -3.67 11.66 15.87
CA ALA A 54 -4.46 11.05 16.94
C ALA A 54 -3.69 9.98 17.71
N ALA A 55 -2.87 9.17 17.03
CA ALA A 55 -2.06 8.13 17.68
C ALA A 55 -0.95 8.73 18.55
N ALA A 56 -0.41 9.88 18.16
CA ALA A 56 0.60 10.60 18.93
C ALA A 56 0.04 11.30 20.17
N SER A 57 -1.09 11.98 20.01
CA SER A 57 -1.71 12.81 21.03
C SER A 57 -3.24 12.70 20.92
N PRO A 58 -3.85 11.66 21.51
CA PRO A 58 -5.28 11.40 21.34
C PRO A 58 -6.13 12.41 22.11
N ASP A 59 -7.18 12.88 21.44
CA ASP A 59 -8.27 13.66 22.02
C ASP A 59 -9.56 13.40 21.21
N ASP A 60 -10.71 13.78 21.78
CA ASP A 60 -12.02 13.52 21.17
C ASP A 60 -12.16 14.13 19.77
N ASP A 61 -11.59 15.31 19.53
CA ASP A 61 -11.71 16.01 18.23
C ASP A 61 -10.85 15.34 17.15
N ARG A 62 -9.64 14.88 17.51
CA ARG A 62 -8.78 14.10 16.61
C ARG A 62 -9.37 12.72 16.31
N LEU A 63 -9.97 12.06 17.29
CA LEU A 63 -10.67 10.79 17.06
C LEU A 63 -11.90 10.98 16.15
N ALA A 64 -12.63 12.09 16.29
CA ALA A 64 -13.73 12.43 15.38
C ALA A 64 -13.25 12.66 13.94
N GLU A 65 -12.14 13.39 13.75
CA GLU A 65 -11.55 13.60 12.41
C GLU A 65 -11.15 12.27 11.75
N VAL A 66 -10.55 11.34 12.51
CA VAL A 66 -10.22 10.01 12.01
C VAL A 66 -11.48 9.22 11.64
N LEU A 67 -12.53 9.30 12.47
CA LEU A 67 -13.80 8.64 12.20
C LEU A 67 -14.40 9.14 10.87
N ASP A 68 -14.47 10.46 10.65
CA ASP A 68 -15.04 11.03 9.42
C ASP A 68 -14.31 10.54 8.17
N GLY A 69 -12.97 10.60 8.17
CA GLY A 69 -12.18 10.14 7.04
C GLY A 69 -12.32 8.63 6.79
N LEU A 70 -12.33 7.83 7.85
CA LEU A 70 -12.56 6.39 7.78
C LEU A 70 -13.94 6.09 7.19
N TRP A 71 -14.98 6.76 7.66
CA TRP A 71 -16.35 6.53 7.22
C TRP A 71 -16.52 6.89 5.75
N LEU A 72 -15.97 8.02 5.32
CA LEU A 72 -15.96 8.44 3.92
C LEU A 72 -15.27 7.42 3.00
N VAL A 73 -14.14 6.85 3.44
CA VAL A 73 -13.47 5.78 2.69
C VAL A 73 -14.34 4.51 2.64
N CYS A 74 -14.94 4.12 3.75
CA CYS A 74 -15.84 2.97 3.83
C CYS A 74 -17.16 3.13 3.06
N GLU A 75 -17.60 4.36 2.78
CA GLU A 75 -18.83 4.66 2.03
C GLU A 75 -18.59 4.86 0.53
N GLN A 76 -17.34 5.06 0.10
CA GLN A 76 -17.02 5.16 -1.32
C GLN A 76 -17.49 3.90 -2.07
N SER A 77 -18.13 4.04 -3.24
CA SER A 77 -18.70 2.89 -3.95
C SER A 77 -17.67 1.81 -4.34
N SER A 78 -16.47 2.21 -4.76
CA SER A 78 -15.36 1.29 -5.05
C SER A 78 -14.04 1.84 -4.54
N TRP A 79 -13.13 0.99 -4.07
CA TRP A 79 -11.76 1.40 -3.75
C TRP A 79 -10.82 1.30 -4.95
N CYS A 80 -11.28 0.70 -6.05
CA CYS A 80 -10.55 0.63 -7.30
C CYS A 80 -10.41 2.00 -7.94
N TRP A 81 -9.23 2.28 -8.51
CA TRP A 81 -9.08 3.46 -9.36
C TRP A 81 -9.82 3.21 -10.67
N PRO A 82 -10.63 4.17 -11.18
CA PRO A 82 -11.45 3.94 -12.37
C PRO A 82 -10.66 3.52 -13.61
N ALA A 83 -9.40 3.97 -13.74
CA ALA A 83 -8.50 3.59 -14.83
C ALA A 83 -8.05 2.13 -14.80
N HIS A 84 -8.25 1.44 -13.68
CA HIS A 84 -7.84 0.04 -13.47
C HIS A 84 -9.03 -0.93 -13.46
N ASP A 85 -10.24 -0.40 -13.32
CA ASP A 85 -11.46 -1.19 -13.21
C ASP A 85 -11.82 -1.83 -14.57
N ASP A 86 -12.37 -3.03 -14.53
CA ASP A 86 -12.82 -3.75 -15.73
C ASP A 86 -14.34 -3.79 -15.90
N VAL A 87 -15.06 -3.04 -15.07
CA VAL A 87 -16.53 -2.91 -15.08
C VAL A 87 -17.10 -2.59 -16.47
N LEU A 88 -16.44 -1.75 -17.26
CA LEU A 88 -16.92 -1.41 -18.61
C LEU A 88 -16.88 -2.64 -19.53
N ALA A 89 -15.81 -3.43 -19.47
CA ALA A 89 -15.65 -4.61 -20.30
C ALA A 89 -16.57 -5.75 -19.85
N ARG A 90 -16.76 -5.92 -18.54
CA ARG A 90 -17.57 -7.02 -17.96
C ARG A 90 -19.06 -6.75 -17.96
N HIS A 91 -19.46 -5.53 -17.61
CA HIS A 91 -20.85 -5.18 -17.30
C HIS A 91 -21.41 -4.10 -18.24
N GLY A 92 -20.58 -3.47 -19.07
CA GLY A 92 -20.99 -2.35 -19.91
C GLY A 92 -21.32 -1.08 -19.14
N ALA A 93 -20.95 -1.00 -17.85
CA ALA A 93 -21.17 0.16 -17.00
C ALA A 93 -19.94 1.09 -17.00
N VAL A 94 -20.19 2.39 -16.82
CA VAL A 94 -19.13 3.42 -16.78
C VAL A 94 -18.55 3.59 -15.37
N LEU A 95 -19.37 3.34 -14.34
CA LEU A 95 -18.97 3.45 -12.94
C LEU A 95 -18.87 2.06 -12.33
N ALA A 96 -18.02 1.93 -11.32
CA ALA A 96 -17.78 0.67 -10.62
C ALA A 96 -19.07 0.01 -10.11
N ASP A 97 -19.12 -1.31 -10.22
CA ASP A 97 -20.15 -2.14 -9.62
C ASP A 97 -19.77 -2.45 -8.16
N VAL A 98 -20.69 -2.17 -7.23
CA VAL A 98 -20.47 -2.41 -5.80
C VAL A 98 -20.55 -3.90 -5.43
N ASP A 99 -21.19 -4.71 -6.28
CA ASP A 99 -21.41 -6.13 -6.05
C ASP A 99 -20.36 -7.03 -6.78
N ASP A 100 -19.56 -6.47 -7.70
CA ASP A 100 -18.42 -7.15 -8.37
C ASP A 100 -17.15 -6.28 -8.30
N PRO A 101 -16.55 -6.11 -7.11
CA PRO A 101 -15.42 -5.21 -6.92
C PRO A 101 -14.13 -5.72 -7.58
N PHE A 102 -13.33 -4.78 -8.08
CA PHE A 102 -11.99 -5.06 -8.60
C PHE A 102 -10.92 -4.72 -7.56
N LEU A 103 -10.03 -5.66 -7.26
CA LEU A 103 -8.88 -5.42 -6.38
C LEU A 103 -7.69 -4.94 -7.22
N ASP A 104 -7.45 -3.64 -7.23
CA ASP A 104 -6.29 -3.01 -7.87
C ASP A 104 -5.30 -2.44 -6.81
N LEU A 105 -4.38 -1.60 -7.28
CA LEU A 105 -3.48 -0.81 -6.43
C LEU A 105 -4.23 -0.01 -5.36
N GLY A 106 -5.31 0.71 -5.73
CA GLY A 106 -6.09 1.55 -4.83
C GLY A 106 -6.83 0.75 -3.76
N ALA A 107 -7.51 -0.32 -4.15
CA ALA A 107 -8.20 -1.21 -3.22
C ALA A 107 -7.22 -1.89 -2.25
N GLY A 108 -6.04 -2.26 -2.75
CA GLY A 108 -4.91 -2.70 -1.93
C GLY A 108 -4.50 -1.63 -0.90
N GLU A 109 -4.15 -0.43 -1.35
CA GLU A 109 -3.72 0.66 -0.45
C GLU A 109 -4.77 0.99 0.62
N VAL A 110 -6.05 1.06 0.25
CA VAL A 110 -7.12 1.38 1.19
C VAL A 110 -7.24 0.31 2.26
N VAL A 111 -7.24 -0.98 1.90
CA VAL A 111 -7.36 -2.04 2.92
C VAL A 111 -6.13 -2.11 3.82
N GLY A 112 -4.94 -1.88 3.29
CA GLY A 112 -3.71 -1.79 4.06
C GLY A 112 -3.72 -0.60 5.03
N GLN A 113 -4.17 0.56 4.56
CA GLN A 113 -4.33 1.76 5.39
C GLN A 113 -5.31 1.53 6.54
N LEU A 114 -6.48 0.93 6.26
CA LEU A 114 -7.48 0.62 7.29
C LEU A 114 -6.95 -0.38 8.32
N ALA A 115 -6.12 -1.35 7.90
CA ALA A 115 -5.47 -2.29 8.80
C ALA A 115 -4.50 -1.57 9.76
N TRP A 116 -3.64 -0.69 9.25
CA TRP A 116 -2.74 0.11 10.10
C TRP A 116 -3.51 1.06 11.02
N LEU A 117 -4.60 1.66 10.54
CA LEU A 117 -5.47 2.49 11.36
C LEU A 117 -6.12 1.68 12.50
N ASP A 118 -6.71 0.50 12.23
CA ASP A 118 -7.26 -0.38 13.27
C ASP A 118 -6.18 -0.87 14.24
N HIS A 119 -4.94 -1.05 13.77
CA HIS A 119 -3.81 -1.37 14.64
C HIS A 119 -3.44 -0.22 15.59
N LEU A 120 -3.39 1.01 15.10
CA LEU A 120 -2.96 2.18 15.88
C LEU A 120 -4.07 2.72 16.81
N LEU A 121 -5.31 2.76 16.31
CA LEU A 121 -6.40 3.53 16.91
C LEU A 121 -7.69 2.73 17.12
N GLY A 122 -7.75 1.48 16.66
CA GLY A 122 -8.99 0.69 16.64
C GLY A 122 -9.69 0.64 18.00
N ASP A 123 -8.95 0.36 19.07
CA ASP A 123 -9.51 0.27 20.43
C ASP A 123 -10.05 1.62 20.94
N LEU A 124 -9.33 2.71 20.68
CA LEU A 124 -9.76 4.06 21.07
C LEU A 124 -11.01 4.49 20.30
N LEU A 125 -11.04 4.23 18.99
CA LEU A 125 -12.17 4.54 18.13
C LEU A 125 -13.40 3.73 18.51
N ASP A 126 -13.28 2.42 18.78
CA ASP A 126 -14.44 1.59 19.13
C ASP A 126 -14.98 1.90 20.53
N ALA A 127 -14.10 2.26 21.48
CA ALA A 127 -14.53 2.69 22.80
C ALA A 127 -15.36 3.99 22.74
N ARG A 128 -14.99 4.92 21.84
CA ARG A 128 -15.67 6.21 21.67
C ARG A 128 -16.85 6.18 20.71
N TYR A 129 -16.75 5.37 19.66
CA TYR A 129 -17.68 5.19 18.55
C TYR A 129 -17.89 3.69 18.28
N PRO A 130 -18.70 3.00 19.11
CA PRO A 130 -18.89 1.56 18.99
C PRO A 130 -19.37 1.14 17.61
N GLY A 131 -18.71 0.12 17.04
CA GLY A 131 -19.03 -0.43 15.72
C GLY A 131 -18.07 0.01 14.61
N THR A 132 -17.16 0.95 14.89
CA THR A 132 -16.10 1.38 13.96
C THR A 132 -15.28 0.18 13.48
N ARG A 133 -14.82 -0.66 14.42
CA ARG A 133 -14.01 -1.84 14.10
C ARG A 133 -14.77 -2.90 13.31
N ALA A 134 -16.07 -3.05 13.59
CA ALA A 134 -16.94 -3.94 12.85
C ALA A 134 -17.15 -3.46 11.41
N ARG A 135 -17.29 -2.14 11.19
CA ARG A 135 -17.41 -1.55 9.86
C ARG A 135 -16.17 -1.78 9.01
N ILE A 136 -14.97 -1.54 9.55
CA ILE A 136 -13.70 -1.78 8.84
C ILE A 136 -13.63 -3.23 8.33
N ARG A 137 -13.87 -4.19 9.23
CA ARG A 137 -13.81 -5.62 8.89
C ARG A 137 -14.86 -6.03 7.87
N ARG A 138 -16.07 -5.45 7.93
CA ARG A 138 -17.13 -5.71 6.94
C ARG A 138 -16.69 -5.25 5.55
N GLU A 139 -16.22 -4.01 5.41
CA GLU A 139 -15.83 -3.47 4.10
C GLU A 139 -14.61 -4.21 3.53
N ALA A 140 -13.61 -4.53 4.37
CA ALA A 140 -12.44 -5.32 3.95
C ALA A 140 -12.84 -6.73 3.45
N ARG A 141 -13.80 -7.39 4.12
CA ARG A 141 -14.32 -8.69 3.67
C ARG A 141 -15.00 -8.62 2.30
N LEU A 142 -15.92 -7.67 2.14
CA LEU A 142 -16.73 -7.54 0.93
C LEU A 142 -15.90 -7.10 -0.28
N ARG A 143 -14.97 -6.16 -0.10
CA ARG A 143 -14.29 -5.48 -1.20
C ARG A 143 -12.95 -6.09 -1.56
N VAL A 144 -12.33 -6.83 -0.64
CA VAL A 144 -10.98 -7.34 -0.82
C VAL A 144 -10.87 -8.83 -0.53
N PHE A 145 -11.20 -9.29 0.68
CA PHE A 145 -10.90 -10.67 1.07
C PHE A 145 -11.72 -11.71 0.29
N ALA A 146 -13.04 -11.55 0.20
CA ALA A 146 -13.86 -12.49 -0.56
C ALA A 146 -13.54 -12.44 -2.07
N PRO A 147 -13.48 -11.26 -2.73
CA PRO A 147 -13.08 -11.17 -4.13
C PRO A 147 -11.70 -11.75 -4.41
N PHE A 148 -10.70 -11.52 -3.55
CA PHE A 148 -9.35 -12.05 -3.74
C PHE A 148 -9.29 -13.59 -3.72
N VAL A 149 -10.14 -14.23 -2.92
CA VAL A 149 -10.23 -15.68 -2.88
C VAL A 149 -11.00 -16.22 -4.09
N GLU A 150 -12.11 -15.58 -4.44
CA GLU A 150 -13.08 -16.08 -5.41
C GLU A 150 -12.69 -15.77 -6.86
N ARG A 151 -12.04 -14.63 -7.09
CA ARG A 151 -11.73 -14.09 -8.41
C ARG A 151 -10.23 -14.16 -8.68
N ARG A 152 -9.83 -14.95 -9.69
CA ARG A 152 -8.43 -15.26 -10.02
C ARG A 152 -8.01 -14.85 -11.43
N ASP A 153 -8.85 -14.10 -12.15
CA ASP A 153 -8.63 -13.63 -13.52
C ASP A 153 -7.97 -12.25 -13.59
N TRP A 154 -7.58 -11.65 -12.45
CA TRP A 154 -6.85 -10.38 -12.45
C TRP A 154 -5.41 -10.55 -12.92
N HIS A 155 -5.03 -9.76 -13.93
CA HIS A 155 -3.71 -9.83 -14.57
C HIS A 155 -2.54 -9.71 -13.57
N TRP A 156 -2.66 -8.85 -12.56
CA TRP A 156 -1.59 -8.60 -11.59
C TRP A 156 -1.26 -9.81 -10.70
N ILE A 157 -2.13 -10.82 -10.64
CA ILE A 157 -1.83 -12.08 -9.95
C ILE A 157 -0.67 -12.80 -10.67
N GLY A 158 -0.55 -12.63 -11.99
CA GLY A 158 0.54 -13.18 -12.80
C GLY A 158 0.45 -14.69 -13.00
N LEU A 159 -0.76 -15.24 -13.13
CA LEU A 159 -0.97 -16.68 -13.38
C LEU A 159 -0.57 -17.11 -14.80
N ASP A 160 -0.51 -16.16 -15.74
CA ASP A 160 -0.05 -16.33 -17.12
C ASP A 160 1.48 -16.19 -17.25
N GLY A 161 2.18 -15.88 -16.16
CA GLY A 161 3.62 -15.68 -16.11
C GLY A 161 4.07 -14.23 -16.34
N ASP A 162 3.15 -13.31 -16.63
CA ASP A 162 3.47 -11.88 -16.68
C ASP A 162 3.33 -11.28 -15.28
N VAL A 163 4.45 -10.87 -14.69
CA VAL A 163 4.51 -10.40 -13.31
C VAL A 163 5.21 -9.05 -13.27
N HIS A 164 4.54 -8.08 -12.65
CA HIS A 164 5.00 -6.69 -12.58
C HIS A 164 4.76 -6.10 -11.18
N ASN A 165 5.05 -4.82 -10.99
CA ASN A 165 5.04 -4.17 -9.69
C ASN A 165 3.69 -4.21 -8.93
N TRP A 166 2.55 -4.40 -9.61
CA TRP A 166 1.26 -4.49 -8.94
C TRP A 166 1.16 -5.72 -8.04
N ASN A 167 1.84 -6.81 -8.41
CA ASN A 167 1.79 -8.05 -7.66
C ASN A 167 2.25 -7.87 -6.20
N PRO A 168 3.50 -7.45 -5.91
CA PRO A 168 3.93 -7.26 -4.54
C PRO A 168 3.24 -6.07 -3.85
N TRP A 169 2.84 -5.04 -4.60
CA TRP A 169 2.09 -3.91 -4.05
C TRP A 169 0.76 -4.34 -3.44
N ILE A 170 -0.04 -5.10 -4.19
CA ILE A 170 -1.38 -5.52 -3.76
C ILE A 170 -1.25 -6.65 -2.73
N HIS A 171 -0.44 -7.67 -2.98
CA HIS A 171 -0.26 -8.77 -2.03
C HIS A 171 0.27 -8.29 -0.67
N GLY A 172 1.19 -7.32 -0.63
CA GLY A 172 1.71 -6.76 0.62
C GLY A 172 0.63 -6.08 1.46
N ASN A 173 -0.23 -5.28 0.84
CA ASN A 173 -1.34 -4.64 1.54
C ASN A 173 -2.40 -5.65 2.01
N VAL A 174 -2.78 -6.61 1.15
CA VAL A 174 -3.74 -7.67 1.49
C VAL A 174 -3.21 -8.53 2.63
N LEU A 175 -1.91 -8.84 2.63
CA LEU A 175 -1.25 -9.61 3.69
C LEU A 175 -1.39 -8.91 5.04
N VAL A 176 -1.00 -7.62 5.12
CA VAL A 176 -1.11 -6.82 6.35
C VAL A 176 -2.56 -6.79 6.83
N ALA A 177 -3.49 -6.55 5.90
CA ALA A 177 -4.92 -6.50 6.21
C ALA A 177 -5.46 -7.83 6.72
N ALA A 178 -5.12 -8.95 6.09
CA ALA A 178 -5.54 -10.27 6.52
C ALA A 178 -4.98 -10.62 7.91
N LEU A 179 -3.71 -10.31 8.18
CA LEU A 179 -3.11 -10.55 9.49
C LEU A 179 -3.78 -9.72 10.60
N ARG A 180 -4.25 -8.51 10.29
CA ARG A 180 -4.81 -7.59 11.28
C ARG A 180 -6.32 -7.69 11.47
N LEU A 181 -7.08 -7.82 10.39
CA LEU A 181 -8.54 -7.63 10.37
C LEU A 181 -9.32 -8.95 10.40
N LEU A 182 -8.70 -10.06 10.02
CA LEU A 182 -9.26 -11.41 10.17
C LEU A 182 -8.81 -11.99 11.50
N ASP A 183 -9.15 -11.33 12.61
CA ASP A 183 -8.62 -11.61 13.95
C ASP A 183 -9.57 -12.42 14.85
N ALA A 184 -10.76 -12.77 14.39
CA ALA A 184 -11.67 -13.66 15.12
C ALA A 184 -11.27 -15.14 14.96
N PRO A 185 -11.60 -16.02 15.93
CA PRO A 185 -11.32 -17.46 15.82
C PRO A 185 -11.88 -18.11 14.55
N GLU A 186 -13.10 -17.73 14.15
CA GLU A 186 -13.77 -18.19 12.93
C GLU A 186 -13.07 -17.76 11.64
N ASP A 187 -12.29 -16.67 11.68
CA ASP A 187 -11.56 -16.16 10.53
C ASP A 187 -10.26 -16.95 10.25
N ALA A 188 -9.83 -17.83 11.16
CA ALA A 188 -8.53 -18.47 11.07
C ALA A 188 -8.30 -19.21 9.74
N GLY A 189 -9.31 -19.91 9.24
CA GLY A 189 -9.23 -20.60 7.94
C GLY A 189 -9.04 -19.64 6.77
N LEU A 190 -9.87 -18.59 6.70
CA LEU A 190 -9.79 -17.57 5.65
C LEU A 190 -8.47 -16.80 5.71
N ARG A 191 -8.01 -16.44 6.93
CA ARG A 191 -6.71 -15.79 7.14
C ARG A 191 -5.57 -16.64 6.60
N THR A 192 -5.54 -17.93 6.93
CA THR A 192 -4.52 -18.86 6.41
C THR A 192 -4.57 -18.96 4.89
N GLN A 193 -5.76 -19.06 4.29
CA GLN A 193 -5.92 -19.14 2.85
C GLN A 193 -5.38 -17.88 2.15
N ILE A 194 -5.75 -16.69 2.62
CA ILE A 194 -5.30 -15.42 2.04
C ILE A 194 -3.79 -15.24 2.20
N VAL A 195 -3.24 -15.55 3.37
CA VAL A 195 -1.78 -15.49 3.60
C VAL A 195 -1.06 -16.45 2.64
N ALA A 196 -1.58 -17.66 2.42
CA ALA A 196 -1.00 -18.61 1.47
C ALA A 196 -1.02 -18.07 0.03
N LEU A 197 -2.14 -17.49 -0.41
CA LEU A 197 -2.25 -16.85 -1.73
C LEU A 197 -1.26 -15.68 -1.88
N CYS A 198 -1.09 -14.85 -0.85
CA CYS A 198 -0.10 -13.78 -0.85
C CYS A 198 1.33 -14.31 -0.96
N VAL A 199 1.68 -15.37 -0.22
CA VAL A 199 3.00 -16.00 -0.31
C VAL A 199 3.24 -16.54 -1.72
N GLU A 200 2.25 -17.22 -2.31
CA GLU A 200 2.34 -17.77 -3.67
C GLU A 200 2.48 -16.67 -4.74
N GLY A 201 1.79 -15.54 -4.57
CA GLY A 201 1.93 -14.38 -5.44
C GLY A 201 3.30 -13.72 -5.34
N LEU A 202 3.78 -13.49 -4.11
CA LEU A 202 5.11 -12.94 -3.86
C LEU A 202 6.22 -13.86 -4.38
N ASP A 203 6.07 -15.18 -4.25
CA ASP A 203 7.03 -16.16 -4.77
C ASP A 203 7.17 -16.07 -6.30
N ARG A 204 6.06 -15.85 -7.02
CA ARG A 204 6.09 -15.59 -8.47
C ARG A 204 6.88 -14.32 -8.80
N TYR A 205 6.62 -13.22 -8.10
CA TYR A 205 7.36 -11.97 -8.30
C TYR A 205 8.85 -12.15 -8.01
N VAL A 206 9.20 -12.81 -6.90
CA VAL A 206 10.60 -13.06 -6.55
C VAL A 206 11.29 -13.97 -7.58
N THR A 207 10.57 -14.94 -8.14
CA THR A 207 11.09 -15.83 -9.19
C THR A 207 11.29 -15.10 -10.52
N SER A 208 10.52 -14.06 -10.82
CA SER A 208 10.69 -13.25 -12.03
C SER A 208 11.83 -12.24 -11.93
N LEU A 209 12.39 -12.00 -10.74
CA LEU A 209 13.51 -11.08 -10.56
C LEU A 209 14.77 -11.64 -11.25
N PRO A 210 15.45 -10.82 -12.08
CA PRO A 210 16.74 -11.17 -12.65
C PRO A 210 17.77 -11.55 -11.59
N ALA A 211 18.70 -12.44 -11.96
CA ALA A 211 19.72 -12.94 -11.03
C ALA A 211 20.68 -11.84 -10.52
N ASP A 212 20.82 -10.74 -11.26
CA ASP A 212 21.61 -9.55 -10.90
C ASP A 212 20.77 -8.48 -10.16
N GLY A 213 19.51 -8.79 -9.87
CA GLY A 213 18.59 -7.94 -9.13
C GLY A 213 18.10 -6.70 -9.87
N ALA A 214 18.41 -6.57 -11.17
CA ALA A 214 17.97 -5.45 -11.98
C ALA A 214 16.44 -5.40 -12.09
N ILE A 215 15.89 -4.18 -12.09
CA ILE A 215 14.46 -3.95 -12.34
C ILE A 215 14.31 -3.36 -13.73
N ASP A 216 13.69 -4.11 -14.64
CA ASP A 216 13.50 -3.70 -16.04
C ASP A 216 12.62 -2.45 -16.17
N GLU A 217 11.70 -2.23 -15.22
CA GLU A 217 10.89 -1.02 -15.10
C GLU A 217 11.68 0.21 -14.60
N GLY A 218 12.94 0.03 -14.20
CA GLY A 218 13.85 1.10 -13.78
C GLY A 218 13.82 1.48 -12.30
N TYR A 219 14.62 2.48 -11.95
CA TYR A 219 14.83 2.94 -10.56
C TYR A 219 13.54 3.36 -9.86
N ALA A 220 12.66 4.08 -10.55
CA ALA A 220 11.42 4.56 -9.94
C ALA A 220 10.51 3.38 -9.53
N TYR A 221 10.38 2.39 -10.39
CA TYR A 221 9.53 1.23 -10.15
C TYR A 221 10.12 0.21 -9.19
N TRP A 222 11.43 0.25 -8.92
CA TRP A 222 12.00 -0.50 -7.79
C TRP A 222 11.24 -0.21 -6.48
N TRP A 223 10.88 1.05 -6.22
CA TRP A 223 10.11 1.45 -5.04
C TRP A 223 8.68 0.92 -5.06
N ASN A 224 8.09 0.74 -6.24
CA ASN A 224 6.70 0.31 -6.41
C ASN A 224 6.55 -1.21 -6.55
N GLY A 225 7.63 -1.96 -6.80
CA GLY A 225 7.63 -3.41 -6.93
C GLY A 225 8.51 -4.08 -5.88
N ALA A 226 9.82 -4.02 -6.10
CA ALA A 226 10.81 -4.70 -5.28
C ALA A 226 10.79 -4.27 -3.82
N CYS A 227 10.70 -2.97 -3.55
CA CYS A 227 10.60 -2.46 -2.18
C CYS A 227 9.33 -2.98 -1.49
N ARG A 228 8.20 -3.05 -2.20
CA ARG A 228 6.94 -3.61 -1.66
C ARG A 228 7.06 -5.10 -1.36
N ALA A 229 7.76 -5.85 -2.20
CA ALA A 229 8.04 -7.26 -1.94
C ALA A 229 8.87 -7.44 -0.66
N LEU A 230 9.93 -6.64 -0.51
CA LEU A 230 10.79 -6.65 0.69
C LEU A 230 10.01 -6.28 1.96
N GLU A 231 9.12 -5.29 1.90
CA GLU A 231 8.24 -4.93 3.02
C GLU A 231 7.26 -6.06 3.38
N ALA A 232 6.63 -6.68 2.38
CA ALA A 232 5.71 -7.79 2.59
C ALA A 232 6.41 -9.01 3.22
N LEU A 233 7.63 -9.31 2.76
CA LEU A 233 8.44 -10.39 3.33
C LEU A 233 8.91 -10.09 4.76
N ASP A 234 9.21 -8.84 5.09
CA ASP A 234 9.52 -8.42 6.47
C ASP A 234 8.31 -8.64 7.39
N VAL A 235 7.09 -8.31 6.91
CA VAL A 235 5.84 -8.58 7.63
C VAL A 235 5.62 -10.09 7.82
N LEU A 236 5.81 -10.92 6.79
CA LEU A 236 5.71 -12.38 6.90
C LEU A 236 6.71 -12.95 7.91
N ARG A 237 7.96 -12.49 7.84
CA ARG A 237 9.02 -12.91 8.75
C ARG A 237 8.67 -12.55 10.19
N HIS A 238 8.18 -11.34 10.42
CA HIS A 238 7.73 -10.89 11.74
C HIS A 238 6.56 -11.76 12.25
N ALA A 239 5.50 -11.92 11.45
CA ALA A 239 4.29 -12.63 11.81
C ALA A 239 4.52 -14.13 12.09
N THR A 240 5.54 -14.72 11.47
CA THR A 240 5.90 -16.14 11.64
C THR A 240 7.04 -16.38 12.63
N GLY A 241 7.55 -15.33 13.29
CA GLY A 241 8.71 -15.45 14.18
C GLY A 241 9.98 -15.95 13.47
N GLY A 242 10.10 -15.68 12.16
CA GLY A 242 11.23 -16.11 11.33
C GLY A 242 11.10 -17.51 10.72
N ALA A 243 9.97 -18.20 10.86
CA ALA A 243 9.78 -19.51 10.22
C ALA A 243 9.71 -19.41 8.68
N ILE A 244 9.19 -18.28 8.16
CA ILE A 244 9.29 -17.91 6.75
C ILE A 244 10.30 -16.76 6.66
N ASP A 245 11.46 -17.02 6.06
CA ASP A 245 12.54 -16.03 5.90
C ASP A 245 13.17 -16.17 4.51
N ALA A 246 13.06 -15.11 3.69
CA ALA A 246 13.62 -15.05 2.35
C ALA A 246 15.01 -14.37 2.29
N GLY A 247 15.66 -14.08 3.43
CA GLY A 247 16.94 -13.37 3.46
C GLY A 247 18.11 -14.13 2.80
N THR A 248 17.94 -15.43 2.55
CA THR A 248 18.90 -16.27 1.81
C THR A 248 18.65 -16.34 0.31
N VAL A 249 17.54 -15.77 -0.19
CA VAL A 249 17.25 -15.74 -1.62
C VAL A 249 18.18 -14.74 -2.30
N SER A 250 19.03 -15.22 -3.21
CA SER A 250 20.08 -14.41 -3.83
C SER A 250 19.53 -13.24 -4.64
N ALA A 251 18.43 -13.44 -5.39
CA ALA A 251 17.80 -12.38 -6.17
C ALA A 251 17.40 -11.19 -5.29
N LEU A 252 16.86 -11.43 -4.08
CA LEU A 252 16.48 -10.37 -3.14
C LEU A 252 17.69 -9.59 -2.62
N ARG A 253 18.85 -10.22 -2.44
CA ARG A 253 20.09 -9.52 -2.08
C ARG A 253 20.51 -8.57 -3.19
N GLU A 254 20.56 -9.06 -4.42
CA GLU A 254 20.96 -8.23 -5.57
C GLU A 254 19.93 -7.12 -5.85
N THR A 255 18.64 -7.42 -5.70
CA THR A 255 17.57 -6.43 -5.80
C THR A 255 17.70 -5.38 -4.69
N THR A 256 18.09 -5.75 -3.48
CA THR A 256 18.37 -4.79 -2.40
C THR A 256 19.54 -3.86 -2.74
N ALA A 257 20.53 -4.36 -3.47
CA ALA A 257 21.67 -3.57 -3.94
C ALA A 257 21.31 -2.56 -5.05
N PHE A 258 20.22 -2.79 -5.78
CA PHE A 258 19.90 -2.05 -7.00
C PHE A 258 19.88 -0.51 -6.84
N PRO A 259 19.22 0.10 -5.83
CA PRO A 259 19.18 1.57 -5.72
C PRO A 259 20.56 2.22 -5.63
N HIS A 260 21.48 1.64 -4.85
CA HIS A 260 22.82 2.20 -4.71
C HIS A 260 23.67 2.00 -5.96
N ARG A 261 23.48 0.90 -6.70
CA ARG A 261 24.19 0.64 -7.97
C ARG A 261 23.73 1.55 -9.10
N MET A 262 22.50 2.04 -9.02
CA MET A 262 21.95 3.02 -9.97
C MET A 262 22.36 4.46 -9.62
N HIS A 263 23.01 4.71 -8.48
CA HIS A 263 23.38 6.06 -8.04
C HIS A 263 24.58 6.60 -8.82
N LEU A 264 24.41 7.75 -9.49
CA LEU A 264 25.48 8.41 -10.25
C LEU A 264 26.21 9.49 -9.45
N GLY A 265 25.74 9.78 -8.23
CA GLY A 265 26.27 10.82 -7.34
C GLY A 265 25.34 12.03 -7.17
N GLY A 266 25.41 12.66 -6.00
CA GLY A 266 24.50 13.75 -5.65
C GLY A 266 23.03 13.30 -5.73
N PRO A 267 22.13 14.08 -6.35
CA PRO A 267 20.73 13.71 -6.51
C PRO A 267 20.45 12.85 -7.77
N TRP A 268 21.48 12.40 -8.49
CA TRP A 268 21.32 11.76 -9.79
C TRP A 268 21.36 10.24 -9.73
N TYR A 269 20.39 9.62 -10.41
CA TYR A 269 20.32 8.18 -10.61
C TYR A 269 20.23 7.86 -12.10
N LEU A 270 20.76 6.70 -12.50
CA LEU A 270 20.56 6.18 -13.84
C LEU A 270 19.07 5.90 -14.03
N ASN A 271 18.45 6.63 -14.95
CA ASN A 271 17.03 6.53 -15.24
C ASN A 271 16.82 5.82 -16.57
N VAL A 272 16.57 4.53 -16.49
CA VAL A 272 16.04 3.71 -17.58
C VAL A 272 14.54 3.59 -17.39
N ALA A 273 13.79 3.50 -18.50
CA ALA A 273 12.32 3.44 -18.51
C ALA A 273 11.65 4.66 -17.86
N ASP A 274 10.43 4.50 -17.37
CA ASP A 274 9.60 5.58 -16.84
C ASP A 274 10.08 6.01 -15.45
N GLY A 275 10.50 7.27 -15.34
CA GLY A 275 11.02 7.80 -14.09
C GLY A 275 11.69 9.15 -14.25
N GLN A 276 12.26 9.64 -13.16
CA GLN A 276 13.02 10.89 -13.13
C GLN A 276 14.47 10.61 -12.77
N ALA A 277 15.41 11.15 -13.55
CA ALA A 277 16.85 11.09 -13.26
C ALA A 277 17.23 11.77 -11.93
N LYS A 278 16.35 12.64 -11.43
CA LYS A 278 16.39 13.19 -10.07
C LYS A 278 15.11 12.79 -9.34
N PRO A 279 15.08 11.64 -8.66
CA PRO A 279 13.91 11.25 -7.90
C PRO A 279 13.66 12.23 -6.74
N PRO A 280 12.42 12.31 -6.23
CA PRO A 280 12.14 13.04 -4.99
C PRO A 280 13.07 12.62 -3.87
N ALA A 281 13.48 13.57 -3.02
CA ALA A 281 14.38 13.29 -1.91
C ALA A 281 13.74 12.37 -0.85
N ALA A 282 12.43 12.55 -0.64
CA ALA A 282 11.62 11.70 0.22
C ALA A 282 11.27 10.40 -0.52
N GLN A 283 12.14 9.40 -0.36
CA GLN A 283 11.83 8.00 -0.65
C GLN A 283 11.73 7.26 0.68
N PRO A 284 11.10 6.07 0.74
CA PRO A 284 11.06 5.23 1.94
C PRO A 284 12.43 4.57 2.20
N TRP A 285 13.48 5.37 2.36
CA TRP A 285 14.85 4.93 2.62
C TRP A 285 14.97 4.04 3.86
N HIS A 286 14.06 4.22 4.83
CA HIS A 286 13.98 3.34 6.00
C HIS A 286 13.63 1.89 5.63
N ALA A 287 12.82 1.66 4.60
CA ALA A 287 12.48 0.33 4.10
C ALA A 287 13.70 -0.34 3.45
N LEU A 288 14.40 0.38 2.55
CA LEU A 288 15.67 -0.09 1.97
C LEU A 288 16.71 -0.37 3.06
N HIS A 289 16.86 0.50 4.05
CA HIS A 289 17.80 0.31 5.15
C HIS A 289 17.48 -0.96 5.97
N ARG A 290 16.20 -1.23 6.27
CA ARG A 290 15.80 -2.48 6.96
C ARG A 290 16.11 -3.70 6.09
N ALA A 291 15.73 -3.68 4.82
CA ALA A 291 15.99 -4.77 3.88
C ALA A 291 17.49 -5.06 3.74
N ALA A 292 18.32 -4.02 3.57
CA ALA A 292 19.76 -4.12 3.47
C ALA A 292 20.39 -4.77 4.72
N ARG A 293 19.91 -4.41 5.91
CA ARG A 293 20.35 -5.07 7.15
C ARG A 293 19.91 -6.53 7.23
N TRP A 294 18.71 -6.84 6.76
CA TRP A 294 18.17 -8.19 6.77
C TRP A 294 18.98 -9.12 5.84
N VAL A 295 19.28 -8.69 4.63
CA VAL A 295 20.11 -9.47 3.69
C VAL A 295 21.61 -9.35 4.00
N GLY A 296 22.05 -8.38 4.81
CA GLY A 296 23.46 -8.17 5.13
C GLY A 296 24.24 -7.46 4.02
N ASP A 297 23.61 -6.54 3.31
CA ASP A 297 24.25 -5.64 2.34
C ASP A 297 24.65 -4.32 3.02
N ALA A 298 25.94 -4.16 3.30
CA ALA A 298 26.46 -2.99 4.00
C ALA A 298 26.45 -1.72 3.12
N GLU A 299 26.61 -1.86 1.80
CA GLU A 299 26.67 -0.72 0.87
C GLU A 299 25.28 -0.14 0.64
N ALA A 300 24.27 -1.01 0.43
CA ALA A 300 22.89 -0.59 0.35
C ALA A 300 22.41 0.06 1.67
N ALA A 301 22.82 -0.48 2.82
CA ALA A 301 22.49 0.10 4.12
C ALA A 301 23.14 1.49 4.30
N ALA A 302 24.41 1.64 3.92
CA ALA A 302 25.10 2.92 3.98
C ALA A 302 24.48 3.96 3.03
N HIS A 303 24.11 3.54 1.82
CA HIS A 303 23.43 4.40 0.85
C HIS A 303 22.08 4.90 1.38
N ALA A 304 21.23 4.00 1.87
CA ALA A 304 19.95 4.38 2.48
C ALA A 304 20.14 5.30 3.71
N ALA A 305 21.14 5.04 4.54
CA ALA A 305 21.45 5.87 5.70
C ALA A 305 21.94 7.27 5.31
N ALA A 306 22.66 7.42 4.19
CA ALA A 306 23.14 8.72 3.70
C ALA A 306 21.99 9.67 3.30
N HIS A 307 20.80 9.13 3.01
CA HIS A 307 19.59 9.92 2.75
C HIS A 307 18.83 10.32 4.02
N ARG A 308 19.23 9.84 5.21
CA ARG A 308 18.61 10.24 6.46
C ARG A 308 19.11 11.60 6.93
N LEU A 309 18.20 12.55 7.09
CA LEU A 309 18.46 13.80 7.78
C LEU A 309 18.28 13.61 9.30
N PRO A 310 19.32 13.82 10.14
CA PRO A 310 19.17 13.75 11.58
C PRO A 310 18.12 14.76 12.07
N GLY A 311 17.21 14.32 12.95
CA GLY A 311 16.13 15.15 13.47
C GLY A 311 14.90 15.26 12.56
N SER A 312 14.93 14.74 11.33
CA SER A 312 13.73 14.65 10.47
C SER A 312 12.96 13.34 10.69
N PRO A 313 11.65 13.31 10.37
CA PRO A 313 10.89 12.07 10.20
C PRO A 313 11.57 11.12 9.20
N ALA A 314 11.36 9.81 9.39
CA ALA A 314 11.88 8.76 8.52
C ALA A 314 10.99 8.47 7.29
N ALA A 315 9.77 9.02 7.31
CA ALA A 315 8.74 8.94 6.28
C ALA A 315 7.90 10.22 6.34
N ASP A 316 7.29 10.57 5.21
CA ASP A 316 6.27 11.60 5.06
C ASP A 316 4.87 10.96 4.95
N GLU A 317 3.89 11.76 4.53
CA GLU A 317 2.44 11.54 4.60
C GLU A 317 1.80 11.07 3.29
#